data_AF-A0A1S3QZR8-F1
#
_entry.id   AF-A0A1S3QZR8-F1
#
_cell.length_a   1.000
_cell.length_b   1.000
_cell.length_c   1.000
_cell.angle_alpha   90.00
_cell.angle_beta   90.00
_cell.angle_gamma   90.00
#
_symmetry.space_group_name_H-M   'P 1'
#
loop_
_entity.id
_entity.type
_entity.pdbx_description
1 polymer ?
#
loop_
_entity_poly.entity_id
_entity_poly.type
_entity_poly.pdbx_seq_one_letter_code
_entity_poly.pdbx_strand_id
1 'polypeptide(L)'
;MTRVYYREAMGAFIVFDVTRPSSFEAVTKWKEDLDSKLTLANGKNVAAVLLANKCDQGQDVLTNNGIQMEKFCQENGFVGWYETSAK
;
A
#
# COMPACT_ATOMS: atom_id res chain seq x y z
N MET A 1 -7.26 16.02 8.61
CA MET A 1 -5.90 16.62 8.63
C MET A 1 -5.05 16.18 7.45
N THR A 2 -5.15 14.94 6.94
CA THR A 2 -4.28 14.42 5.84
C THR A 2 -4.51 15.01 4.44
N ARG A 3 -5.72 15.52 4.14
CA ARG A 3 -6.10 16.02 2.80
C ARG A 3 -5.11 17.02 2.19
N VAL A 4 -4.49 17.87 3.01
CA VAL A 4 -3.53 18.89 2.53
C VAL A 4 -2.25 18.24 1.98
N TYR A 5 -1.82 17.11 2.53
CA TYR A 5 -0.62 16.40 2.10
C TYR A 5 -0.82 15.57 0.83
N TYR A 6 -2.07 15.23 0.49
CA TYR A 6 -2.40 14.46 -0.71
C TYR A 6 -2.62 15.34 -1.93
N ARG A 7 -2.76 16.65 -1.73
CA ARG A 7 -3.11 17.57 -2.81
C ARG A 7 -2.13 17.43 -3.98
N GLU A 8 -2.70 17.25 -5.17
CA GLU A 8 -1.97 17.14 -6.45
C GLU A 8 -0.99 15.95 -6.53
N ALA A 9 -1.05 14.98 -5.60
CA ALA A 9 -0.29 13.75 -5.74
C ALA A 9 -0.76 12.95 -6.97
N MET A 10 0.20 12.45 -7.75
CA MET A 10 -0.05 11.67 -8.97
C MET A 10 0.11 10.16 -8.77
N GLY A 11 0.64 9.75 -7.62
CA GLY A 11 0.89 8.38 -7.23
C GLY A 11 1.07 8.26 -5.72
N ALA A 12 0.94 7.06 -5.18
CA ALA A 12 1.19 6.79 -3.77
C ALA A 12 1.91 5.45 -3.57
N PHE A 13 2.79 5.42 -2.58
CA PHE A 13 3.23 4.19 -1.95
C PHE A 13 2.56 4.08 -0.59
N ILE A 14 1.88 2.96 -0.35
CA ILE A 14 1.41 2.61 1.00
C ILE A 14 2.33 1.52 1.50
N VAL A 15 2.93 1.73 2.67
CA VAL A 15 4.02 0.91 3.18
C VAL A 15 3.61 0.25 4.48
N PHE A 16 3.87 -1.04 4.61
CA PHE A 16 3.78 -1.75 5.87
C PHE A 16 5.11 -2.42 6.20
N ASP A 17 5.26 -2.80 7.46
CA ASP A 17 6.44 -3.44 8.01
C ASP A 17 6.19 -4.95 8.10
N VAL A 18 6.96 -5.74 7.37
CA VAL A 18 6.77 -7.21 7.31
C VAL A 18 6.92 -7.90 8.66
N THR A 19 7.59 -7.26 9.61
CA THR A 19 7.80 -7.81 10.96
C THR A 19 6.67 -7.45 11.94
N ARG A 20 5.72 -6.59 11.52
CA ARG A 20 4.64 -6.09 12.39
C ARG A 20 3.27 -6.23 11.71
N PRO A 21 2.53 -7.32 11.97
CA PRO A 21 1.22 -7.59 11.35
C PRO A 21 0.19 -6.46 11.47
N SER A 22 0.17 -5.75 12.60
CA SER A 22 -0.74 -4.60 12.81
C SER A 22 -0.52 -3.46 11.82
N SER A 23 0.67 -3.35 11.23
CA SER A 23 0.95 -2.37 10.18
C SER A 23 0.30 -2.75 8.84
N PHE A 24 0.15 -4.06 8.56
CA PHE A 24 -0.57 -4.55 7.40
C PHE A 24 -2.08 -4.31 7.54
N GLU A 25 -2.65 -4.57 8.73
CA GLU A 25 -4.06 -4.28 9.03
C GLU A 25 -4.42 -2.80 8.84
N ALA A 26 -3.45 -1.89 8.98
CA ALA A 26 -3.64 -0.46 8.77
C ALA A 26 -3.64 -0.04 7.29
N VAL A 27 -3.18 -0.89 6.36
CA VAL A 27 -3.05 -0.57 4.93
C VAL A 27 -4.39 -0.16 4.32
N THR A 28 -5.47 -0.89 4.62
CA THR A 28 -6.80 -0.59 4.07
C THR A 28 -7.31 0.76 4.56
N LYS A 29 -7.10 1.09 5.84
CA LYS A 29 -7.44 2.41 6.40
C LYS A 29 -6.70 3.54 5.68
N TRP A 30 -5.41 3.35 5.38
CA TRP A 30 -4.64 4.33 4.62
C TRP A 30 -5.11 4.44 3.17
N LYS A 31 -5.49 3.32 2.55
CA LYS A 31 -6.02 3.30 1.19
C LYS A 31 -7.36 4.02 1.08
N GLU A 32 -8.28 3.77 2.01
CA GLU A 32 -9.56 4.47 2.13
C GLU A 32 -9.36 5.97 2.40
N ASP A 33 -8.40 6.33 3.26
CA ASP A 33 -8.08 7.74 3.53
C ASP A 33 -7.59 8.47 2.29
N LEU A 34 -6.71 7.84 1.50
CA LEU A 34 -6.22 8.36 0.23
C LEU A 34 -7.37 8.52 -0.78
N ASP A 35 -8.11 7.44 -1.03
CA ASP A 35 -9.17 7.39 -2.04
C ASP A 35 -10.33 8.35 -1.73
N SER A 36 -10.67 8.54 -0.45
CA SER A 36 -11.75 9.45 -0.04
C SER A 36 -11.39 10.93 -0.17
N LYS A 37 -10.10 11.27 -0.27
CA LYS A 37 -9.60 12.65 -0.21
C LYS A 37 -8.94 13.12 -1.50
N LEU A 38 -8.55 12.20 -2.37
CA LEU A 38 -7.84 12.49 -3.60
C LEU A 38 -8.39 11.67 -4.77
N THR A 39 -8.93 12.39 -5.74
CA THR A 39 -9.36 11.85 -7.03
C THR A 39 -8.69 12.68 -8.11
N LEU A 40 -8.18 12.03 -9.15
CA LEU A 40 -7.59 12.68 -10.31
C LEU A 40 -8.66 13.46 -11.09
N ALA A 41 -8.22 14.38 -11.95
CA ALA A 41 -9.12 15.19 -12.80
C ALA A 41 -10.03 14.34 -13.72
N ASN A 42 -9.63 13.11 -14.02
CA ASN A 42 -10.42 12.15 -14.80
C ASN A 42 -11.42 11.33 -13.96
N GLY A 43 -11.59 11.66 -12.68
CA GLY A 43 -12.52 10.98 -11.77
C GLY A 43 -12.03 9.64 -11.21
N LYS A 44 -10.79 9.21 -11.53
CA LYS A 44 -10.20 7.97 -11.01
C LYS A 44 -9.38 8.22 -9.74
N ASN A 45 -9.27 7.21 -8.89
CA ASN A 45 -8.34 7.23 -7.77
C ASN A 45 -6.90 7.25 -8.28
N VAL A 46 -5.99 7.78 -7.45
CA VAL A 46 -4.57 7.80 -7.74
C VAL A 46 -4.00 6.38 -7.71
N ALA A 47 -3.05 6.09 -8.61
CA ALA A 47 -2.36 4.81 -8.62
C ALA A 47 -1.57 4.62 -7.32
N ALA A 48 -1.86 3.53 -6.61
CA ALA A 48 -1.19 3.18 -5.36
C ALA A 48 -0.47 1.84 -5.49
N VAL A 49 0.78 1.77 -5.04
CA VAL A 49 1.58 0.54 -4.95
C VAL A 49 1.78 0.19 -3.47
N LEU A 50 1.60 -1.08 -3.12
CA LEU A 50 1.80 -1.57 -1.77
C LEU A 50 3.25 -2.03 -1.58
N LEU A 51 3.93 -1.53 -0.55
CA LEU A 51 5.31 -1.92 -0.24
C LEU A 51 5.37 -2.69 1.08
N ALA A 52 5.83 -3.93 0.97
CA ALA A 52 6.16 -4.80 2.09
C ALA A 52 7.62 -4.53 2.51
N ASN A 53 7.82 -3.58 3.42
CA ASN A 53 9.14 -3.06 3.76
C ASN A 53 9.79 -3.83 4.92
N LYS A 54 11.13 -3.80 4.95
CA LYS A 54 12.02 -4.54 5.88
C LYS A 54 12.05 -6.05 5.62
N CYS A 55 11.96 -6.46 4.35
CA CYS A 55 12.06 -7.87 3.97
C CYS A 55 13.40 -8.52 4.37
N ASP A 56 14.44 -7.72 4.65
CA ASP A 56 15.70 -8.18 5.26
C ASP A 56 15.56 -8.72 6.69
N GLN A 57 14.46 -8.41 7.38
CA GLN A 57 14.21 -8.77 8.79
C GLN A 57 13.07 -9.77 8.95
N GLY A 58 12.19 -9.85 7.94
CA GLY A 58 11.06 -10.78 7.91
C GLY A 58 11.42 -12.05 7.16
N GLN A 59 11.99 -13.03 7.84
CA GLN A 59 12.21 -14.36 7.25
C GLN A 59 10.83 -15.02 7.00
N ASP A 60 10.58 -15.46 5.76
CA ASP A 60 9.51 -16.40 5.32
C ASP A 60 8.02 -15.97 5.36
N VAL A 61 7.63 -14.81 5.91
CA VAL A 61 6.19 -14.49 6.06
C VAL A 61 5.49 -14.18 4.71
N LEU A 62 6.19 -13.61 3.74
CA LEU A 62 5.60 -13.17 2.46
C LEU A 62 5.98 -14.03 1.26
N THR A 63 7.13 -14.71 1.31
CA THR A 63 7.64 -15.55 0.21
C THR A 63 6.67 -16.70 -0.16
N ASN A 64 5.86 -17.16 0.79
CA ASN A 64 4.82 -18.18 0.56
C ASN A 64 3.43 -17.62 0.21
N ASN A 65 3.25 -16.30 0.23
CA ASN A 65 1.93 -15.66 0.18
C ASN A 65 1.72 -14.72 -1.02
N GLY A 66 2.60 -14.77 -2.03
CA GLY A 66 2.53 -13.85 -3.18
C GLY A 66 1.17 -13.83 -3.88
N ILE A 67 0.54 -14.99 -4.08
CA ILE A 67 -0.82 -15.10 -4.67
C ILE A 67 -1.86 -14.38 -3.80
N GLN A 68 -1.77 -14.51 -2.48
CA GLN A 68 -2.70 -13.84 -1.57
C GLN A 68 -2.51 -12.32 -1.60
N MET A 69 -1.25 -11.86 -1.74
CA MET A 69 -0.95 -10.44 -1.82
C MET A 69 -1.38 -9.82 -3.16
N GLU A 70 -1.24 -10.55 -4.27
CA GLU A 70 -1.80 -10.14 -5.57
C GLU A 70 -3.31 -10.00 -5.50
N LYS A 71 -4.00 -10.99 -4.90
CA LYS A 71 -5.45 -10.93 -4.69
C LYS A 71 -5.84 -9.75 -3.81
N PHE A 72 -5.15 -9.53 -2.69
CA PHE A 72 -5.37 -8.37 -1.81
C PHE A 72 -5.22 -7.05 -2.57
N CYS A 73 -4.20 -6.93 -3.44
CA CYS A 73 -4.00 -5.74 -4.25
C CYS A 73 -5.15 -5.50 -5.22
N GLN A 74 -5.61 -6.54 -5.91
CA GLN A 74 -6.76 -6.45 -6.83
C GLN A 74 -8.04 -6.03 -6.11
N GLU A 75 -8.33 -6.63 -4.94
CA GLU A 75 -9.54 -6.34 -4.16
C GLU A 75 -9.54 -4.93 -3.55
N ASN A 76 -8.35 -4.39 -3.23
CA ASN A 76 -8.21 -3.08 -2.56
C ASN A 76 -7.75 -1.95 -3.50
N GLY A 77 -7.70 -2.20 -4.81
CA GLY A 77 -7.39 -1.18 -5.81
C GLY A 77 -5.94 -0.68 -5.80
N PHE A 78 -4.99 -1.56 -5.48
CA PHE A 78 -3.56 -1.34 -5.70
C PHE A 78 -3.16 -1.81 -7.10
N VAL A 79 -2.24 -1.10 -7.74
CA VAL A 79 -1.73 -1.49 -9.07
C VAL A 79 -0.72 -2.64 -9.00
N GLY A 80 -0.19 -2.92 -7.82
CA GLY A 80 0.76 -3.99 -7.56
C GLY A 80 1.40 -3.86 -6.18
N TRP A 81 2.29 -4.81 -5.87
CA TRP A 81 3.04 -4.81 -4.62
C TRP A 81 4.47 -5.28 -4.80
N TYR A 82 5.35 -4.87 -3.89
CA TYR A 82 6.76 -5.27 -3.89
C TYR A 82 7.30 -5.46 -2.47
N GLU A 83 8.17 -6.44 -2.30
CA GLU A 83 9.06 -6.51 -1.14
C GLU A 83 10.17 -5.48 -1.27
N THR A 84 10.46 -4.78 -0.17
CA THR A 84 11.48 -3.74 -0.15
C THR A 84 12.31 -3.83 1.13
N SER A 85 13.59 -3.49 1.01
CA SER A 85 14.44 -3.17 2.15
C SER A 85 15.09 -1.84 1.87
N ALA A 86 14.87 -0.87 2.77
CA ALA A 86 15.54 0.42 2.72
C ALA A 86 16.92 0.41 3.41
N LYS A 87 17.28 -0.67 4.10
CA LYS A 87 18.50 -0.81 4.89
C LYS A 87 19.69 -1.19 4.03
#